data_AF-A0A6B0ZDP3-F1
#
_entry.id   AF-A0A6B0ZDP3-F1
#
_cell.length_a   1.000
_cell.length_b   1.000
_cell.length_c   1.000
_cell.angle_alpha   90.00
_cell.angle_beta   90.00
_cell.angle_gamma   90.00
#
_symmetry.space_group_name_H-M   'P 1'
#
loop_
_entity.id
_entity.type
_entity.pdbx_description
1 polymer ?
#
loop_
_entity_poly.entity_id
_entity_poly.type
_entity_poly.pdbx_seq_one_letter_code
_entity_poly.pdbx_strand_id
1 'polypeptide(L)'
;GMVTAEVIDSVDAATLRDFIEARTAEDAEVYTDGNSAYTGVANHQIVHHSVGEYVRGKVHTNGVESFWSMLKRAHKGVFHHLSAKHLHRYVAEFCGRHNIRDMDTLDQMRTVAAAMVGRRLTYDRLIA
;
A
#
# COMPACT_ATOMS: atom_id res chain seq x y z
N GLY A 1 2.44 11.73 2.85
CA GLY A 1 3.15 10.60 3.47
C GLY A 1 3.55 9.59 2.40
N MET A 2 4.48 8.72 2.77
CA MET A 2 4.92 7.58 1.95
C MET A 2 3.98 6.40 2.16
N VAL A 3 3.88 5.52 1.15
CA VAL A 3 3.08 4.30 1.17
C VAL A 3 3.96 3.11 0.86
N THR A 4 3.70 2.03 1.59
CA THR A 4 4.23 0.69 1.36
C THR A 4 3.05 -0.29 1.40
N ALA A 5 3.05 -1.27 0.51
CA ALA A 5 2.00 -2.27 0.43
C ALA A 5 2.57 -3.56 -0.18
N GLU A 6 1.98 -4.68 0.20
CA GLU A 6 2.43 -6.01 -0.18
C GLU A 6 1.22 -6.91 -0.44
N VAL A 7 1.39 -7.89 -1.31
CA VAL A 7 0.40 -8.95 -1.51
C VAL A 7 0.69 -10.02 -0.46
N ILE A 8 -0.27 -10.26 0.41
CA ILE A 8 -0.18 -11.24 1.49
C ILE A 8 -1.13 -12.41 1.22
N ASP A 9 -0.74 -13.61 1.65
CA ASP A 9 -1.53 -14.83 1.44
C ASP A 9 -2.66 -15.00 2.46
N SER A 10 -2.56 -14.31 3.61
CA SER A 10 -3.54 -14.36 4.70
C SER A 10 -3.71 -12.99 5.35
N VAL A 11 -4.90 -12.72 5.86
CA VAL A 11 -5.26 -11.48 6.60
C VAL A 11 -5.35 -11.73 8.11
N ASP A 12 -4.60 -12.72 8.62
CA ASP A 12 -4.53 -13.02 10.04
C ASP A 12 -3.67 -12.03 10.83
N ALA A 13 -3.86 -12.02 12.15
CA ALA A 13 -3.21 -11.06 13.04
C ALA A 13 -1.69 -11.22 13.10
N ALA A 14 -1.15 -12.42 12.86
CA ALA A 14 0.30 -12.62 12.85
C ALA A 14 0.91 -11.96 11.61
N THR A 15 0.37 -12.29 10.43
CA THR A 15 0.81 -11.75 9.14
C THR A 15 0.73 -10.23 9.10
N LEU A 16 -0.37 -9.64 9.58
CA LEU A 16 -0.54 -8.19 9.60
C LEU A 16 0.40 -7.49 10.58
N ARG A 17 0.61 -8.07 11.77
CA ARG A 17 1.52 -7.50 12.77
C ARG A 17 2.96 -7.52 12.27
N ASP A 18 3.41 -8.64 11.71
CA ASP A 18 4.76 -8.77 11.12
C ASP A 18 4.96 -7.74 10.01
N PHE A 19 3.95 -7.52 9.17
CA PHE A 19 4.00 -6.50 8.11
C PHE A 19 4.16 -5.09 8.69
N ILE A 20 3.38 -4.74 9.72
CA ILE A 20 3.39 -3.42 10.37
C ILE A 20 4.74 -3.19 11.05
N GLU A 21 5.16 -4.09 11.93
CA GLU A 21 6.39 -3.97 12.73
C GLU A 21 7.64 -3.88 11.84
N ALA A 22 7.69 -4.60 10.72
CA ALA A 22 8.79 -4.50 9.77
C ALA A 22 8.89 -3.14 9.05
N ARG A 23 7.88 -2.27 9.15
CA ARG A 23 7.73 -1.02 8.38
C ARG A 23 7.49 0.21 9.25
N THR A 24 7.38 0.05 10.56
CA THR A 24 7.18 1.15 11.52
C THR A 24 8.30 1.19 12.54
N ALA A 25 8.54 2.37 13.12
CA ALA A 25 9.38 2.46 14.31
C ALA A 25 8.66 1.80 15.50
N GLU A 26 9.43 1.37 16.51
CA GLU A 26 8.91 0.72 17.72
C GLU A 26 7.92 1.62 18.49
N ASP A 27 8.13 2.94 18.45
CA ASP A 27 7.30 3.96 19.09
C ASP A 27 6.26 4.61 18.15
N ALA A 28 6.07 4.06 16.95
CA ALA A 28 5.15 4.65 15.98
C ALA A 28 3.69 4.57 16.46
N GLU A 29 2.94 5.67 16.33
CA GLU A 29 1.49 5.65 16.48
C GLU A 29 0.84 4.98 15.27
N VAL A 30 0.07 3.91 15.50
CA VAL A 30 -0.60 3.15 14.44
C VAL A 30 -2.09 3.44 14.47
N TYR A 31 -2.67 3.78 13.32
CA TYR A 31 -4.12 4.02 13.19
C TYR A 31 -4.73 3.04 12.19
N THR A 32 -5.80 2.34 12.59
CA THR A 32 -6.51 1.40 11.70
C THR A 32 -8.02 1.54 11.80
N ASP A 33 -8.73 0.79 10.95
CA ASP A 33 -10.15 0.52 11.13
C ASP A 33 -10.38 -0.51 12.27
N GLY A 34 -11.66 -0.82 12.51
CA GLY A 34 -12.09 -1.76 13.56
C GLY A 34 -11.91 -3.24 13.26
N ASN A 35 -11.07 -3.66 12.31
CA ASN A 35 -10.81 -5.08 12.06
C ASN A 35 -10.05 -5.73 13.24
N SER A 36 -10.57 -6.86 13.73
CA SER A 36 -9.99 -7.59 14.87
C SER A 36 -8.59 -8.15 14.61
N ALA A 37 -8.18 -8.29 13.34
CA ALA A 37 -6.83 -8.74 12.99
C ALA A 37 -5.73 -7.77 13.46
N TYR A 38 -6.06 -6.50 13.74
CA TYR A 38 -5.11 -5.53 14.31
C TYR A 38 -4.97 -5.63 15.83
N THR A 39 -5.64 -6.59 16.48
CA THR A 39 -5.54 -6.79 17.93
C THR A 39 -4.10 -7.13 18.34
N GLY A 40 -3.54 -6.33 19.26
CA GLY A 40 -2.19 -6.53 19.79
C GLY A 40 -1.09 -5.80 19.02
N VAL A 41 -1.43 -4.85 18.14
CA VAL A 41 -0.48 -3.88 17.59
C VAL A 41 -0.12 -2.84 18.67
N ALA A 42 1.16 -2.50 18.79
CA ALA A 42 1.63 -1.51 19.76
C ALA A 42 1.19 -0.07 19.38
N ASN A 43 0.97 0.79 20.39
CA ASN A 43 0.61 2.21 20.21
C ASN A 43 -0.54 2.45 19.21
N HIS A 44 -1.55 1.58 19.29
CA HIS A 44 -2.61 1.45 18.29
C HIS A 44 -3.89 2.21 18.68
N GLN A 45 -4.45 2.97 17.74
CA GLN A 45 -5.77 3.57 17.86
C GLN A 45 -6.67 3.19 16.68
N ILE A 46 -7.97 3.11 16.96
CA ILE A 46 -8.97 2.59 16.03
C ILE A 46 -10.03 3.65 15.75
N VAL A 47 -10.45 3.77 14.49
CA VAL A 47 -11.71 4.42 14.12
C VAL A 47 -12.78 3.38 13.81
N HIS A 48 -13.98 3.56 14.36
CA HIS A 48 -15.09 2.64 14.16
C HIS A 48 -16.11 3.21 13.16
N HIS A 49 -15.91 2.89 11.87
CA HIS A 49 -16.83 3.29 10.80
C HIS A 49 -18.26 2.79 11.01
N SER A 50 -18.45 1.67 11.72
CA SER A 50 -19.77 1.10 12.01
C SER A 50 -20.67 1.98 12.87
N VAL A 51 -20.07 2.89 13.66
CA VAL A 51 -20.81 3.84 14.51
C VAL A 51 -20.74 5.27 13.96
N GLY A 52 -20.31 5.44 12.71
CA GLY A 52 -20.19 6.75 12.04
C GLY A 52 -18.95 7.55 12.43
N GLU A 53 -17.98 6.94 13.11
CA GLU A 53 -16.70 7.58 13.40
C GLU A 53 -15.72 7.35 12.26
N TYR A 54 -15.43 8.41 11.49
CA TYR A 54 -14.47 8.39 10.38
C TYR A 54 -13.16 9.13 10.68
N VAL A 55 -13.20 10.12 11.59
CA VAL A 55 -12.04 10.92 11.97
C VAL A 55 -12.14 11.27 13.46
N ARG A 56 -11.07 11.01 14.22
CA ARG A 56 -10.91 11.47 15.60
C ARG A 56 -9.54 12.13 15.76
N GLY A 57 -9.48 13.45 15.58
CA GLY A 57 -8.22 14.19 15.55
C GLY A 57 -7.31 13.71 14.41
N LYS A 58 -6.14 13.16 14.75
CA LYS A 58 -5.21 12.56 13.78
C LYS A 58 -5.55 11.10 13.44
N VAL A 59 -6.44 10.47 14.20
CA VAL A 59 -6.78 9.05 14.03
C VAL A 59 -7.81 8.91 12.92
N HIS A 60 -7.35 8.40 11.77
CA HIS A 60 -8.21 8.08 10.62
C HIS A 60 -7.44 7.21 9.60
N THR A 61 -8.17 6.55 8.70
CA THR A 61 -7.61 5.71 7.61
C THR A 61 -7.67 6.37 6.23
N ASN A 62 -8.10 7.63 6.13
CA ASN A 62 -8.33 8.34 4.86
C ASN A 62 -7.17 8.26 3.85
N GLY A 63 -5.92 8.35 4.33
CA GLY A 63 -4.74 8.29 3.46
C GLY A 63 -4.61 6.96 2.73
N VAL A 64 -4.71 5.84 3.47
CA VAL A 64 -4.60 4.50 2.88
C VAL A 64 -5.84 4.16 2.04
N GLU A 65 -7.02 4.64 2.43
CA GLU A 65 -8.25 4.48 1.64
C GLU A 65 -8.18 5.22 0.29
N SER A 66 -7.60 6.42 0.29
CA SER A 66 -7.34 7.17 -0.95
C SER A 66 -6.38 6.42 -1.87
N PHE A 67 -5.30 5.85 -1.32
CA PHE A 67 -4.38 5.00 -2.09
C PHE A 67 -5.10 3.80 -2.73
N TRP A 68 -5.87 3.04 -1.97
CA TRP A 68 -6.62 1.90 -2.50
C TRP A 68 -7.68 2.31 -3.52
N SER A 69 -8.29 3.49 -3.36
CA SER A 69 -9.26 4.03 -4.32
C SER A 69 -8.61 4.31 -5.68
N MET A 70 -7.36 4.80 -5.70
CA MET A 70 -6.61 4.98 -6.95
C MET A 70 -6.30 3.65 -7.64
N LEU A 71 -5.80 2.66 -6.91
CA LEU A 71 -5.49 1.33 -7.48
C LEU A 71 -6.76 0.67 -8.06
N LYS A 72 -7.88 0.70 -7.32
CA LYS A 72 -9.17 0.15 -7.77
C LYS A 72 -9.69 0.87 -9.03
N ARG A 73 -9.47 2.18 -9.15
CA ARG A 73 -9.84 2.94 -10.35
C ARG A 73 -8.98 2.54 -11.55
N ALA A 74 -7.68 2.36 -11.36
CA ALA A 74 -6.79 1.91 -12.43
C ALA A 74 -7.08 0.48 -12.87
N HIS A 75 -7.44 -0.41 -11.95
CA HIS A 75 -7.93 -1.74 -12.29
C HIS A 75 -9.11 -1.68 -13.25
N LYS A 76 -10.09 -0.81 -12.98
CA LYS A 76 -11.29 -0.66 -13.81
C LYS A 76 -11.04 0.05 -15.15
N GLY A 77 -10.19 1.07 -15.17
CA GLY A 77 -10.07 1.98 -16.32
C GLY A 77 -8.80 1.85 -17.16
N VAL A 78 -7.71 1.29 -16.62
CA VAL A 78 -6.42 1.19 -17.31
C VAL A 78 -6.08 -0.26 -17.61
N PHE A 79 -6.16 -1.14 -16.61
CA PHE A 79 -5.70 -2.53 -16.77
C PHE A 79 -6.81 -3.47 -17.22
N HIS A 80 -8.07 -3.24 -16.82
CA HIS A 80 -9.26 -4.09 -17.01
C HIS A 80 -9.17 -5.51 -16.43
N HIS A 81 -7.97 -6.09 -16.36
CA HIS A 81 -7.65 -7.38 -15.77
C HIS A 81 -6.30 -7.29 -15.04
N LEU A 82 -6.25 -7.80 -13.81
CA LEU A 82 -5.03 -7.95 -13.02
C LEU A 82 -4.91 -9.41 -12.62
N SER A 83 -3.88 -10.10 -13.09
CA SER A 83 -3.64 -11.49 -12.70
C SER A 83 -3.03 -11.54 -11.30
N ALA A 84 -3.46 -12.51 -10.48
CA ALA A 84 -2.89 -12.73 -9.15
C ALA A 84 -1.36 -12.92 -9.22
N LYS A 85 -0.88 -13.65 -10.23
CA LYS A 85 0.54 -13.89 -10.54
C LYS A 85 1.39 -12.61 -10.60
N HIS A 86 0.81 -11.51 -11.08
CA HIS A 86 1.54 -10.24 -11.27
C HIS A 86 1.07 -9.14 -10.33
N LEU A 87 0.13 -9.42 -9.42
CA LEU A 87 -0.49 -8.43 -8.55
C LEU A 87 0.56 -7.62 -7.76
N HIS A 88 1.60 -8.28 -7.28
CA HIS A 88 2.73 -7.64 -6.58
C HIS A 88 3.39 -6.53 -7.40
N ARG A 89 3.47 -6.65 -8.73
CA ARG A 89 4.09 -5.64 -9.60
C ARG A 89 3.20 -4.40 -9.72
N TYR A 90 1.90 -4.59 -9.85
CA TYR A 90 0.94 -3.49 -9.88
C TYR A 90 0.90 -2.75 -8.53
N VAL A 91 0.91 -3.49 -7.42
CA VAL A 91 0.96 -2.88 -6.08
C VAL A 91 2.25 -2.08 -5.90
N ALA A 92 3.41 -2.66 -6.23
CA ALA A 92 4.71 -1.99 -6.13
C ALA A 92 4.79 -0.74 -7.01
N GLU A 93 4.25 -0.80 -8.24
CA GLU A 93 4.16 0.34 -9.12
C GLU A 93 3.33 1.48 -8.51
N PHE A 94 2.16 1.17 -7.95
CA PHE A 94 1.30 2.19 -7.32
C PHE A 94 1.92 2.81 -6.08
N CYS A 95 2.61 2.02 -5.25
CA CYS A 95 3.42 2.57 -4.15
C CYS A 95 4.48 3.52 -4.67
N GLY A 96 5.24 3.11 -5.70
CA GLY A 96 6.26 3.93 -6.33
C GLY A 96 5.70 5.26 -6.86
N ARG A 97 4.63 5.21 -7.65
CA ARG A 97 3.96 6.41 -8.18
C ARG A 97 3.47 7.33 -7.07
N HIS A 98 2.84 6.77 -6.03
CA HIS A 98 2.37 7.56 -4.89
C HIS A 98 3.54 8.28 -4.22
N ASN A 99 4.64 7.58 -3.99
CA ASN A 99 5.79 8.09 -3.24
C ASN A 99 6.59 9.19 -3.97
N ILE A 100 6.50 9.26 -5.30
CA ILE A 100 7.18 10.29 -6.10
C ILE A 100 6.25 11.40 -6.60
N ARG A 101 4.94 11.34 -6.29
CA ARG A 101 3.91 12.20 -6.89
C ARG A 101 4.12 13.70 -6.69
N ASP A 102 4.78 14.08 -5.61
CA ASP A 102 5.02 15.47 -5.23
C ASP A 102 6.38 15.99 -5.74
N MET A 103 7.18 15.14 -6.41
CA MET A 103 8.44 15.53 -7.04
C MET A 103 8.18 16.29 -8.35
N ASP A 104 9.17 17.09 -8.76
CA ASP A 104 9.19 17.66 -10.10
C ASP A 104 9.14 16.56 -11.18
N THR A 105 8.54 16.87 -12.33
CA THR A 105 8.36 15.91 -13.43
C THR A 105 9.69 15.31 -13.89
N LEU A 106 10.77 16.11 -13.98
CA LEU A 106 12.07 15.62 -14.40
C LEU A 106 12.65 14.65 -13.37
N ASP A 107 12.44 14.92 -12.08
CA ASP A 107 12.90 14.05 -11.00
C ASP A 107 12.07 12.76 -10.89
N GLN A 108 10.77 12.81 -11.19
CA GLN A 108 9.96 11.60 -11.36
C GLN A 108 10.50 10.73 -12.50
N MET A 109 10.77 11.33 -13.67
CA MET A 109 11.33 10.61 -14.83
C MET A 109 12.70 9.98 -14.50
N ARG A 110 13.59 10.74 -13.85
CA ARG A 110 14.91 10.24 -13.40
C ARG A 110 14.77 9.08 -12.43
N THR A 111 13.88 9.20 -11.45
CA THR A 111 13.64 8.18 -10.43
C THR A 111 13.13 6.88 -11.06
N VAL A 112 12.17 6.99 -11.98
CA VAL A 112 11.62 5.83 -12.71
C VAL A 112 12.70 5.18 -13.58
N ALA A 113 13.47 5.97 -14.34
CA ALA A 113 14.53 5.44 -15.20
C ALA A 113 15.62 4.72 -14.39
N ALA A 114 16.04 5.30 -13.25
CA ALA A 114 17.01 4.68 -12.35
C ALA A 114 16.49 3.36 -11.76
N ALA A 115 15.20 3.29 -11.39
CA ALA A 115 14.58 2.08 -10.85
C ALA A 115 14.49 0.91 -11.85
N MET A 116 14.62 1.18 -13.16
CA MET A 116 14.58 0.16 -14.22
C MET A 116 15.92 -0.55 -14.44
N VAL A 117 17.04 0.01 -13.96
CA VAL A 117 18.39 -0.55 -14.17
C VAL A 117 18.48 -1.96 -13.58
N GLY A 118 18.89 -2.93 -14.40
CA GLY A 118 19.02 -4.34 -14.01
C GLY A 118 17.68 -5.08 -13.81
N ARG A 119 16.53 -4.44 -14.06
CA ARG A 119 15.18 -5.01 -13.84
C ARG A 119 14.49 -5.44 -15.13
N ARG A 120 15.24 -5.75 -16.20
CA ARG A 120 14.67 -6.16 -17.50
C ARG A 120 13.78 -7.41 -17.34
N LEU A 121 12.53 -7.26 -17.75
CA LEU A 121 11.54 -8.32 -17.80
C LEU A 121 11.27 -8.71 -19.26
N THR A 122 11.64 -9.93 -19.64
CA THR A 122 11.32 -10.49 -20.96
C THR A 122 9.93 -11.14 -20.94
N TYR A 123 9.37 -11.37 -22.13
CA TYR A 123 8.08 -12.05 -22.27
C TYR A 123 8.11 -13.45 -21.64
N ASP A 124 9.16 -14.24 -21.90
CA ASP A 124 9.33 -15.57 -21.31
C ASP A 124 9.29 -15.53 -19.78
N ARG A 125 9.94 -14.54 -19.15
CA ARG A 125 9.91 -14.34 -17.69
C ARG A 125 8.59 -13.79 -17.16
N LEU A 126 7.79 -13.15 -18.02
CA LEU A 126 6.46 -12.68 -17.67
C LEU A 126 5.48 -13.85 -17.64
N ILE A 127 5.56 -14.77 -18.60
CA ILE A 127 4.63 -15.90 -18.70
C ILE A 127 5.05 -17.16 -17.92
N ALA A 128 6.33 -17.33 -17.59
CA ALA A 128 6.86 -18.42 -16.76
C ALA A 128 6.30 -18.45 -15.34
#